data_AF-A0A2X3F6B9-F1
#
_entry.id   AF-A0A2X3F6B9-F1
#
_cell.length_a   1.000
_cell.length_b   1.000
_cell.length_c   1.000
_cell.angle_alpha   90.00
_cell.angle_beta   90.00
_cell.angle_gamma   90.00
#
_symmetry.space_group_name_H-M   'P 1'
#
loop_
_entity.id
_entity.type
_entity.pdbx_description
1 polymer ?
#
loop_
_entity_poly.entity_id
_entity_poly.type
_entity_poly.pdbx_seq_one_letter_code
_entity_poly.pdbx_strand_id
1 'polypeptide(L)' 'MSQSSLPEKANRSVITDWRPEDPEFWQQRGHRVASRNLWISVPCLLLAFCVWMLFSAVCR' A
#
# COMPACT_ATOMS: atom_id res chain seq x y z
N MET A 1 -24.43 26.61 -18.97
CA MET A 1 -23.77 25.79 -17.93
C MET A 1 -23.09 24.63 -18.64
N SER A 2 -21.83 24.80 -19.04
CA SER A 2 -21.10 23.79 -19.81
C SER A 2 -19.87 23.40 -19.00
N GLN A 3 -19.99 22.38 -18.16
CA GLN A 3 -18.82 21.73 -17.56
C GLN A 3 -18.31 20.70 -18.55
N SER A 4 -17.25 21.07 -19.26
CA SER A 4 -16.42 20.17 -20.05
C SER A 4 -15.89 19.07 -19.12
N SER A 5 -16.33 17.84 -19.33
CA SER A 5 -15.80 16.65 -18.66
C SER A 5 -14.34 16.46 -19.06
N LEU A 6 -13.42 17.02 -18.26
CA LEU A 6 -12.01 16.67 -18.34
C LEU A 6 -11.89 15.16 -18.17
N PRO A 7 -11.04 14.48 -18.97
CA PRO A 7 -10.86 13.04 -18.84
C PRO A 7 -10.40 12.76 -17.42
N GLU A 8 -11.25 12.06 -16.67
CA GLU A 8 -10.92 11.54 -15.35
C GLU A 8 -9.60 10.80 -15.49
N LYS A 9 -8.56 11.34 -14.85
CA LYS A 9 -7.18 10.86 -14.94
C LYS A 9 -7.16 9.48 -14.31
N ALA A 10 -7.55 8.47 -15.09
CA ALA A 10 -7.57 7.08 -14.68
C ALA A 10 -6.20 6.76 -14.12
N ASN A 11 -6.21 6.46 -12.82
CA ASN A 11 -5.04 6.31 -11.98
C ASN A 11 -4.26 5.07 -12.48
N ARG A 12 -3.42 5.28 -13.50
CA ARG A 12 -2.77 4.23 -14.31
C ARG A 12 -1.80 3.35 -13.50
N SER A 13 -1.58 3.70 -12.24
CA SER A 13 -0.72 3.01 -11.28
C SER A 13 -1.49 2.21 -10.23
N VAL A 14 -2.82 2.33 -10.16
CA VAL A 14 -3.64 1.51 -9.27
C VAL A 14 -3.94 0.21 -9.98
N ILE A 15 -3.69 -0.90 -9.29
CA ILE A 15 -4.00 -2.24 -9.79
C ILE A 15 -5.52 -2.36 -9.88
N THR A 16 -6.07 -2.32 -11.09
CA THR A 16 -7.51 -2.42 -11.37
C THR A 16 -8.00 -3.87 -11.42
N ASP A 17 -7.12 -4.83 -11.70
CA ASP A 17 -7.43 -6.26 -11.73
C ASP A 17 -6.50 -6.99 -10.75
N TRP A 18 -7.05 -7.38 -9.59
CA TRP A 18 -6.33 -8.12 -8.56
C TRP A 18 -7.00 -9.46 -8.34
N ARG A 19 -6.41 -10.52 -8.89
CA ARG A 19 -6.88 -11.91 -8.78
C ARG A 19 -5.87 -12.76 -8.00
N PRO A 20 -5.88 -12.69 -6.67
CA PRO A 20 -4.98 -13.49 -5.84
C PRO A 20 -5.29 -14.99 -5.89
N GLU A 21 -6.48 -15.36 -6.36
CA GLU A 21 -6.97 -16.75 -6.48
C GLU A 21 -6.37 -17.51 -7.67
N ASP A 22 -5.85 -16.80 -8.68
CA ASP A 22 -5.21 -17.43 -9.84
C ASP A 22 -3.73 -17.69 -9.54
N PRO A 23 -3.30 -18.97 -9.45
CA PRO A 23 -1.93 -19.31 -9.07
C PRO A 23 -0.88 -18.84 -10.09
N GLU A 24 -1.23 -18.76 -11.38
CA GLU A 24 -0.30 -18.25 -12.40
C GLU A 24 -0.08 -16.75 -12.24
N PHE A 25 -1.15 -15.98 -11.99
CA PHE A 25 -1.04 -14.54 -11.70
C PHE A 25 -0.31 -14.29 -10.37
N TRP A 26 -0.56 -15.12 -9.35
CA TRP A 26 0.08 -14.99 -8.04
C TRP A 26 1.58 -15.20 -8.13
N GLN A 27 2.06 -16.24 -8.82
CA GLN A 27 3.50 -16.47 -9.01
C GLN A 27 4.16 -15.36 -9.82
N GLN A 28 3.50 -14.86 -10.87
CA GLN A 28 4.11 -13.86 -11.76
C GLN A 28 4.10 -12.44 -11.19
N ARG A 29 3.00 -12.02 -10.54
CA ARG A 29 2.76 -10.62 -10.16
C ARG A 29 2.28 -10.47 -8.71
N GLY A 30 1.32 -11.27 -8.28
CA GLY A 30 0.65 -11.13 -6.98
C GLY A 30 1.62 -11.21 -5.80
N HIS A 31 2.48 -12.23 -5.77
CA HIS A 31 3.43 -12.46 -4.69
C HIS A 31 4.40 -11.28 -4.54
N ARG A 32 5.01 -10.79 -5.63
CA ARG A 32 5.98 -9.68 -5.57
C ARG A 32 5.33 -8.38 -5.07
N VAL A 33 4.08 -8.11 -5.47
CA VAL A 33 3.34 -6.93 -5.03
C VAL A 33 2.98 -7.05 -3.54
N ALA A 34 2.49 -8.21 -3.10
CA ALA A 34 2.13 -8.47 -1.71
C ALA A 34 3.35 -8.40 -0.77
N SER A 35 4.48 -9.04 -1.13
CA SER A 35 5.71 -9.00 -0.33
C SER A 35 6.24 -7.57 -0.20
N ARG A 36 6.15 -6.75 -1.26
CA ARG A 36 6.61 -5.36 -1.22
C ARG A 36 5.75 -4.50 -0.29
N ASN A 37 4.44 -4.72 -0.29
CA ASN A 37 3.54 -4.04 0.64
C ASN A 37 3.86 -4.45 2.09
N LEU A 38 3.98 -5.75 2.34
CA LEU A 38 4.31 -6.28 3.66
C LEU A 38 5.64 -5.73 4.19
N TRP A 39 6.66 -5.66 3.34
CA TRP A 39 7.98 -5.15 3.71
C TRP A 39 7.99 -3.65 4.04
N ILE A 40 7.01 -2.89 3.56
CA ILE A 40 6.83 -1.47 3.92
C ILE A 40 6.00 -1.34 5.21
N SER A 41 4.99 -2.18 5.38
CA SER A 41 4.13 -2.18 6.58
C SER A 41 4.90 -2.56 7.85
N VAL A 42 5.80 -3.55 7.78
CA VAL A 42 6.60 -4.02 8.94
C VAL A 42 7.43 -2.89 9.58
N PRO A 43 8.32 -2.19 8.84
CA PRO A 43 9.09 -1.09 9.42
C PRO A 43 8.21 0.08 9.83
N CYS A 44 7.10 0.36 9.13
CA CYS A 44 6.16 1.41 9.52
C CYS A 44 5.51 1.10 10.89
N LEU A 45 5.06 -0.14 11.09
CA LEU A 45 4.50 -0.59 12.37
C LEU A 45 5.55 -0.56 13.48
N LEU A 46 6.78 -0.98 13.17
CA LEU A 46 7.90 -0.94 14.11
C LEU A 46 8.23 0.50 14.51
N LEU A 47 8.29 1.43 13.56
CA LEU A 47 8.54 2.85 13.82
C LEU A 47 7.42 3.47 14.65
N ALA A 48 6.16 3.16 14.38
CA ALA A 48 5.04 3.61 15.20
C ALA A 48 5.21 3.15 16.66
N PHE A 49 5.64 1.90 16.88
CA PHE A 49 5.93 1.39 18.21
C PHE A 49 7.15 2.06 18.86
N CYS A 50 8.23 2.29 18.10
CA CYS A 50 9.41 3.02 18.59
C CYS A 50 9.07 4.44 19.03
N VAL A 51 8.30 5.18 18.23
CA VAL A 51 7.86 6.54 18.55
C VAL A 51 6.97 6.54 19.78
N TRP A 52 6.04 5.59 19.89
CA TRP A 52 5.21 5.42 21.09
C TRP A 52 6.06 5.25 22.34
N MET A 53 7.01 4.31 22.32
CA MET A 53 7.87 4.04 23.47
C MET A 53 8.79 5.22 23.79
N LEU A 54 9.27 5.94 22.78
CA LEU A 54 10.07 7.15 22.97
C LEU A 54 9.28 8.26 23.70
N PHE A 55 8.04 8.53 23.29
CA PHE A 55 7.18 9.48 24.02
C PHE A 55 6.91 9.03 25.45
N SER A 56 6.66 7.73 25.66
CA SER A 56 6.46 7.17 27.02
C SER A 56 7.71 7.31 27.90
N ALA A 57 8.91 7.26 27.31
CA ALA A 57 10.17 7.44 28.03
C ALA A 57 10.50 8.92 28.30
N VAL A 58 10.18 9.82 27.36
CA VAL A 58 10.45 11.27 27.48
C VAL A 58 9.44 11.97 28.41
N CYS A 59 8.18 11.53 28.44
CA CYS A 59 7.16 12.08 29.35
C CYS A 59 7.22 11.48 30.77
N ARG A 60 8.24 10.67 31.08
CA ARG A 60 8.51 10.17 32.44
C ARG A 60 9.50 11.09 33.16
#